data_AF-A0A951A1F5-F1
#
_entry.id   AF-A0A951A1F5-F1
#
_cell.length_a   1.000
_cell.length_b   1.000
_cell.length_c   1.000
_cell.angle_alpha   90.00
_cell.angle_beta   90.00
_cell.angle_gamma   90.00
#
_symmetry.space_group_name_H-M   'P 1'
#
loop_
_entity.id
_entity.type
_entity.pdbx_description
1 polymer ?
#
loop_
_entity_poly.entity_id
_entity_poly.type
_entity_poly.pdbx_seq_one_letter_code
_entity_poly.pdbx_strand_id
1 'polypeptide(L)' 'MAAREKLRDDLVRAIPSLRAFALSLCGNPERADDLVQETLMKAWANLSSFVEGTNLSAWLFTILRNAFYSDFR' A
#
# COMPACT_ATOMS: atom_id res chain seq x y z
N MET A 1 -11.54 13.96 12.38
CA MET A 1 -12.29 12.73 12.00
C MET A 1 -12.46 12.62 10.49
N ALA A 2 -13.01 13.63 9.79
CA ALA A 2 -13.22 13.59 8.33
C ALA A 2 -11.96 13.32 7.46
N ALA A 3 -10.81 13.91 7.80
CA ALA A 3 -9.56 13.69 7.04
C ALA A 3 -9.10 12.23 7.08
N ARG A 4 -9.30 11.54 8.21
CA ARG A 4 -8.91 10.14 8.40
C ARG A 4 -9.85 9.18 7.66
N GLU A 5 -11.12 9.54 7.54
CA GLU A 5 -12.10 8.82 6.73
C GLU A 5 -11.79 8.96 5.24
N LYS A 6 -11.53 10.19 4.77
CA LYS A 6 -11.11 10.42 3.38
C LYS A 6 -9.86 9.62 3.02
N LEU A 7 -8.85 9.62 3.90
CA LEU A 7 -7.62 8.89 3.66
C LEU A 7 -7.85 7.37 3.64
N ARG A 8 -8.72 6.84 4.51
CA ARG A 8 -9.14 5.44 4.46
C ARG A 8 -9.78 5.10 3.11
N ASP A 9 -10.68 5.92 2.62
CA ASP A 9 -11.33 5.68 1.32
C ASP A 9 -10.33 5.73 0.17
N ASP A 10 -9.34 6.63 0.26
CA ASP A 10 -8.28 6.75 -0.74
C ASP A 10 -7.33 5.54 -0.71
N LEU A 11 -7.07 4.95 0.48
CA LEU A 11 -6.36 3.66 0.59
C LEU A 11 -7.14 2.52 -0.07
N VAL A 12 -8.46 2.43 0.18
CA VAL A 12 -9.33 1.41 -0.43
C VAL A 12 -9.35 1.54 -1.95
N ARG A 13 -9.42 2.79 -2.46
CA ARG A 13 -9.36 3.07 -3.90
C ARG A 13 -8.03 2.67 -4.54
N ALA A 14 -6.93 2.65 -3.78
CA ALA A 14 -5.62 2.24 -4.29
C ALA A 14 -5.47 0.72 -4.46
N ILE A 15 -6.29 -0.09 -3.77
CA ILE A 15 -6.18 -1.57 -3.72
C ILE A 15 -6.03 -2.22 -5.11
N PRO A 16 -6.88 -1.93 -6.11
CA PRO A 16 -6.76 -2.58 -7.42
C PRO A 16 -5.41 -2.31 -8.10
N SER A 17 -4.89 -1.08 -7.95
CA SER A 17 -3.60 -0.69 -8.54
C SER A 17 -2.41 -1.31 -7.81
N LEU A 18 -2.47 -1.38 -6.48
CA LEU A 18 -1.45 -2.05 -5.67
C LEU A 18 -1.43 -3.55 -5.97
N ARG A 19 -2.60 -4.19 -6.11
CA ARG A 19 -2.72 -5.61 -6.44
C ARG A 19 -2.17 -5.93 -7.82
N ALA A 20 -2.47 -5.11 -8.82
CA ALA A 20 -1.93 -5.30 -10.18
C ALA A 20 -0.39 -5.24 -10.18
N PHE A 21 0.19 -4.31 -9.43
CA PHE A 21 1.64 -4.21 -9.31
C PHE A 21 2.26 -5.32 -8.47
N ALA A 22 1.66 -5.67 -7.33
CA ALA A 22 2.07 -6.81 -6.52
C ALA A 22 2.07 -8.11 -7.35
N LEU A 23 1.05 -8.32 -8.17
CA LEU A 23 0.99 -9.48 -9.08
C LEU A 23 2.14 -9.48 -10.09
N SER A 24 2.53 -8.31 -10.62
CA SER A 24 3.68 -8.18 -11.52
C SER A 24 5.03 -8.50 -10.85
N LEU A 25 5.12 -8.37 -9.52
CA LEU A 25 6.32 -8.68 -8.74
C LEU A 25 6.34 -10.14 -8.27
N CYS A 26 5.21 -10.63 -7.76
CA CYS A 26 5.12 -11.96 -7.14
C CYS A 26 4.87 -13.09 -8.14
N GLY A 27 4.24 -12.81 -9.28
CA GLY A 27 3.80 -13.82 -10.25
C GLY A 27 2.73 -14.80 -9.73
N ASN A 28 2.24 -14.60 -8.50
CA ASN A 28 1.27 -15.45 -7.82
C ASN A 28 0.19 -14.56 -7.17
N PRO A 29 -1.12 -14.83 -7.41
CA PRO A 29 -2.21 -14.02 -6.85
C PRO A 29 -2.30 -14.01 -5.33
N GLU A 30 -2.09 -15.15 -4.66
CA GLU A 30 -2.18 -15.25 -3.20
C GLU A 30 -1.07 -14.43 -2.54
N ARG A 31 0.18 -14.58 -3.02
CA ARG A 31 1.31 -13.76 -2.55
C ARG A 31 1.10 -12.27 -2.82
N ALA A 32 0.47 -11.93 -3.94
CA ALA A 32 0.15 -10.55 -4.27
C ALA A 32 -0.88 -9.96 -3.28
N ASP A 33 -1.89 -10.74 -2.90
CA ASP A 33 -2.90 -10.34 -1.93
C ASP A 33 -2.28 -10.15 -0.52
N ASP A 34 -1.41 -11.07 -0.10
CA ASP A 34 -0.66 -10.95 1.16
C ASP A 34 0.22 -9.69 1.19
N LEU A 35 0.95 -9.42 0.10
CA LEU A 35 1.81 -8.25 -0.02
C LEU A 35 1.00 -6.94 0.03
N VAL A 36 -0.16 -6.90 -0.61
CA VAL A 36 -1.08 -5.75 -0.55
C VAL A 36 -1.59 -5.57 0.88
N GLN A 37 -1.96 -6.65 1.56
CA GLN A 37 -2.42 -6.59 2.95
C GLN A 37 -1.33 -6.00 3.85
N GLU A 38 -0.09 -6.49 3.76
CA GLU A 38 1.04 -5.96 4.52
C GLU A 38 1.31 -4.49 4.23
N THR A 39 1.25 -4.10 2.95
CA THR A 39 1.39 -2.72 2.50
C THR A 39 0.37 -1.81 3.19
N LEU A 40 -0.91 -2.21 3.19
CA LEU A 40 -1.98 -1.43 3.82
C LEU A 40 -1.82 -1.34 5.34
N MET A 41 -1.39 -2.43 6.00
CA MET A 41 -1.10 -2.43 7.44
C MET A 41 0.04 -1.45 7.78
N LYS A 42 1.13 -1.47 7.00
CA LYS A 42 2.27 -0.55 7.15
C LYS A 42 1.87 0.90 6.85
N ALA A 43 1.08 1.13 5.82
CA ALA A 43 0.55 2.46 5.49
C ALA A 43 -0.35 2.99 6.62
N TRP A 44 -1.22 2.15 7.17
CA TRP A 44 -2.09 2.53 8.27
C TRP A 44 -1.31 2.84 9.56
N ALA A 45 -0.28 2.06 9.86
CA ALA A 45 0.59 2.31 11.02
C ALA A 45 1.43 3.60 10.86
N ASN A 46 1.83 3.94 9.63
CA ASN A 46 2.65 5.12 9.34
C ASN A 46 1.84 6.30 8.82
N LEU A 47 0.52 6.29 8.99
CA LEU A 47 -0.39 7.31 8.45
C LEU A 47 -0.01 8.73 8.89
N SER A 48 0.50 8.88 10.12
CA SER A 48 0.96 10.17 10.68
C SER A 48 2.21 10.73 10.00
N SER A 49 2.96 9.91 9.26
CA SER A 49 4.13 10.34 8.47
C SER A 49 3.76 10.79 7.06
N PHE A 50 2.53 10.51 6.61
CA PHE A 50 2.07 10.96 5.31
C PHE A 50 1.82 12.48 5.35
N VAL A 51 2.41 13.18 4.38
CA VAL A 51 2.24 14.63 4.23
C VAL A 51 1.07 14.89 3.29
N GLU A 52 -0.02 15.45 3.81
CA GLU A 52 -1.18 15.82 2.99
C GLU A 52 -0.79 16.77 1.85
N GLY A 53 -1.41 16.59 0.68
CA GLY A 53 -1.06 17.31 -0.55
C GLY A 53 0.06 16.66 -1.37
N THR A 54 0.74 15.63 -0.84
CA THR A 54 1.66 14.80 -1.62
C THR A 54 0.94 13.61 -2.29
N ASN A 55 1.64 12.90 -3.18
CA ASN A 55 1.06 11.80 -3.95
C ASN A 55 0.94 10.52 -3.10
N LEU A 56 -0.29 10.25 -2.63
CA LEU A 56 -0.61 9.05 -1.86
C LEU A 56 -0.24 7.75 -2.59
N SER A 57 -0.55 7.64 -3.88
CA SER A 57 -0.24 6.45 -4.67
C SER A 57 1.26 6.18 -4.64
N ALA A 58 2.08 7.19 -4.97
CA ALA A 58 3.54 7.06 -4.96
C ALA A 58 4.06 6.58 -3.60
N TRP A 59 3.54 7.14 -2.50
CA TRP A 59 3.90 6.73 -1.14
C TRP A 59 3.52 5.27 -0.86
N LEU A 60 2.32 4.82 -1.26
CA LEU A 60 1.90 3.42 -1.11
C LEU A 60 2.76 2.46 -1.94
N PHE A 61 3.13 2.84 -3.17
CA PHE A 61 4.02 2.05 -4.01
C PHE A 61 5.44 1.92 -3.42
N THR A 62 5.93 2.95 -2.72
CA THR A 62 7.18 2.88 -1.96
C THR A 62 7.07 1.87 -0.82
N ILE A 63 6.00 1.90 -0.03
CA ILE A 63 5.77 0.94 1.05
C ILE A 63 5.69 -0.49 0.51
N LEU A 64 4.94 -0.70 -0.57
CA LEU A 64 4.78 -2.01 -1.20
C LEU A 64 6.12 -2.58 -1.66
N ARG A 65 6.94 -1.78 -2.36
CA ARG A 65 8.27 -2.19 -2.80
C ARG A 65 9.17 -2.55 -1.62
N ASN A 66 9.12 -1.78 -0.53
CA ASN A 66 9.90 -2.06 0.67
C ASN A 66 9.43 -3.33 1.39
N ALA A 67 8.12 -3.57 1.46
CA ALA A 67 7.54 -4.79 2.00
C ALA A 67 7.99 -6.01 1.16
N PHE A 68 7.87 -5.92 -0.16
CA PHE A 68 8.31 -6.97 -1.08
C PHE A 68 9.78 -7.35 -0.84
N TYR A 69 10.71 -6.38 -0.86
CA TYR A 69 12.13 -6.69 -0.63
C TYR A 69 12.46 -7.15 0.80
N SER A 70 11.62 -6.84 1.78
CA SER A 70 11.81 -7.33 3.15
C SER A 70 11.48 -8.83 3.27
N ASP A 71 10.55 -9.35 2.46
CA ASP A 71 10.16 -10.77 2.43
C ASP A 71 11.26 -11.68 1.81
N PHE A 72 12.15 -11.11 0.98
CA PHE A 72 13.27 -11.85 0.37
C PHE A 72 14.58 -11.78 1.18
N ARG A 73 14.57 -11.15 2.36
CA ARG A 73 15.75 -11.07 3.23
C ARG A 73 15.74 -12.19 4.25
#